data_AF-A0A1Y4J7I1-F1
#
_entry.id   AF-A0A1Y4J7I1-F1
#
_cell.length_a   1.000
_cell.length_b   1.000
_cell.length_c   1.000
_cell.angle_alpha   90.00
_cell.angle_beta   90.00
_cell.angle_gamma   90.00
#
_symmetry.space_group_name_H-M   'P 1'
#
loop_
_entity.id
_entity.type
_entity.pdbx_description
1 polymer ?
#
loop_
_entity_poly.entity_id
_entity_poly.type
_entity_poly.pdbx_seq_one_letter_code
_entity_poly.pdbx_strand_id
1 'polypeptide(L)'
;MALCRDETRLDSALELAGGNREELEKVLRHYEGDTLKYRAACFLIENMPYHGYKDGKALEEYRKYFELFSKGNYKPQRLVDSLKQADGAFSESSLVRKRDIEEVDSAFLVCHIDWAFKVWQEQPWGKNVSFTDFCEYILPYRIGDEPLEKWREAVYRKYNPLLDSLRATANADDPLAAAQAVMDIWGKKEYNWTSLFPSGPHIGVRAVEWKSGSCREYTDGVVYLLRALGIPAGIDRTLQRGDNNASHFWAFTIDKNGDTYITEPEVWISSKKHNVLKAKVARMTYSLNRELAGKIADMQTVYPTFRFPLFKDVSRFYLAHSNRLAIDVEDMYREVGKDEPVYLCLSEHLRWTPIDIAYRKGKEVTFTDVDGGVVAVLATGKGTQLEILTDPFRIDKQTGELSFYSPQGAEERVQVYCKYNLHFGDLVYRMVGGVVEGSNRRDFRDADTLYYIKEFPYRLFTTVYPKVTKSYRYIRYRGGKDSYCNIGELYLYECPDDSVRLKGKVIGTPGCYDNDGSHEYTNVFDGDPFTSFDYKQAEGGWAGVDLGYPRKVGKIVYVPRNRGNFVRQGQCYELFYFDKGSWHSLGRRTACSDVLEYEVPQGALLYLKNHTEGHDERIFEIKDRRQVFW
;
A
#
# COMPACT_ATOMS: atom_id res chain seq x y z
N MET A 1 7.91 -35.18 26.18
CA MET A 1 9.08 -34.41 25.68
C MET A 1 8.78 -32.94 25.34
N ALA A 2 7.58 -32.39 25.58
CA ALA A 2 7.29 -30.98 25.32
C ALA A 2 7.70 -30.03 26.48
N LEU A 3 7.64 -30.49 27.74
CA LEU A 3 7.95 -29.67 28.93
C LEU A 3 9.43 -29.22 29.04
N CYS A 4 10.40 -30.06 28.67
CA CYS A 4 11.83 -29.68 28.72
C CYS A 4 12.26 -28.61 27.69
N ARG A 5 11.46 -28.30 26.66
CA ARG A 5 11.84 -27.32 25.63
C ARG A 5 11.40 -25.89 25.94
N ASP A 6 10.43 -25.72 26.84
CA ASP A 6 9.92 -24.39 27.23
C ASP A 6 10.71 -23.78 28.39
N GLU A 7 11.22 -24.61 29.33
CA GLU A 7 12.09 -24.14 30.42
C GLU A 7 13.35 -23.43 29.90
N THR A 8 14.00 -23.98 28.88
CA THR A 8 15.26 -23.40 28.35
C THR A 8 15.09 -22.01 27.71
N ARG A 9 13.90 -21.68 27.21
CA ARG A 9 13.62 -20.41 26.52
C ARG A 9 13.35 -19.30 27.51
N LEU A 10 12.55 -19.60 28.51
CA LEU A 10 12.29 -18.70 29.62
C LEU A 10 13.60 -18.37 30.33
N ASP A 11 14.41 -19.39 30.63
CA ASP A 11 15.73 -19.20 31.25
C ASP A 11 16.65 -18.33 30.39
N SER A 12 16.71 -18.57 29.08
CA SER A 12 17.50 -17.72 28.16
C SER A 12 17.03 -16.27 28.15
N ALA A 13 15.70 -16.02 28.19
CA ALA A 13 15.17 -14.66 28.26
C ALA A 13 15.51 -13.99 29.60
N LEU A 14 15.41 -14.72 30.72
CA LEU A 14 15.79 -14.24 32.05
C LEU A 14 17.29 -13.94 32.16
N GLU A 15 18.15 -14.71 31.50
CA GLU A 15 19.58 -14.41 31.39
C GLU A 15 19.82 -13.12 30.58
N LEU A 16 19.12 -12.96 29.45
CA LEU A 16 19.22 -11.74 28.62
C LEU A 16 18.68 -10.48 29.31
N ALA A 17 17.82 -10.63 30.33
CA ALA A 17 17.29 -9.52 31.11
C ALA A 17 18.36 -8.84 32.00
N GLY A 18 19.47 -9.52 32.30
CA GLY A 18 20.53 -8.97 33.14
C GLY A 18 19.99 -8.45 34.47
N GLY A 19 20.18 -7.16 34.75
CA GLY A 19 19.69 -6.52 35.98
C GLY A 19 18.16 -6.52 36.12
N ASN A 20 17.41 -6.61 35.02
CA ASN A 20 15.94 -6.62 35.05
C ASN A 20 15.35 -8.01 35.33
N ARG A 21 16.18 -9.05 35.46
CA ARG A 21 15.74 -10.42 35.73
C ARG A 21 14.83 -10.52 36.96
N GLU A 22 15.16 -9.79 38.03
CA GLU A 22 14.38 -9.81 39.27
C GLU A 22 12.92 -9.35 39.07
N GLU A 23 12.68 -8.36 38.20
CA GLU A 23 11.34 -7.90 37.87
C GLU A 23 10.56 -8.98 37.12
N LEU A 24 11.17 -9.64 36.13
CA LEU A 24 10.51 -10.69 35.36
C LEU A 24 10.18 -11.91 36.23
N GLU A 25 11.07 -12.30 37.15
CA GLU A 25 10.79 -13.38 38.11
C GLU A 25 9.70 -13.01 39.12
N LYS A 26 9.54 -11.73 39.50
CA LYS A 26 8.40 -11.28 40.33
C LYS A 26 7.08 -11.55 39.63
N VAL A 27 6.99 -11.37 38.31
CA VAL A 27 5.78 -11.68 37.53
C VAL A 27 5.47 -13.18 37.55
N LEU A 28 6.49 -14.03 37.35
CA LEU A 28 6.33 -15.48 37.40
C LEU A 28 5.84 -15.95 38.77
N ARG A 29 6.46 -15.48 39.86
CA ARG A 29 6.03 -15.78 41.23
C ARG A 29 4.62 -15.27 41.53
N HIS A 30 4.27 -14.09 41.03
CA HIS A 30 2.93 -13.52 41.21
C HIS A 30 1.82 -14.42 40.64
N TYR A 31 2.11 -15.13 39.54
CA TYR A 31 1.15 -16.00 38.87
C TYR A 31 1.36 -17.51 39.12
N GLU A 32 2.24 -17.92 40.04
CA GLU A 32 2.52 -19.33 40.33
C GLU A 32 1.24 -20.16 40.59
N GLY A 33 0.24 -19.56 41.25
CA GLY A 33 -1.05 -20.18 41.54
C GLY A 33 -2.09 -20.14 40.41
N ASP A 34 -1.85 -19.40 39.32
CA ASP A 34 -2.77 -19.28 38.18
C ASP A 34 -2.09 -19.83 36.92
N THR A 35 -2.41 -21.08 36.56
CA THR A 35 -1.75 -21.78 35.46
C THR A 35 -1.90 -21.07 34.11
N LEU A 36 -3.01 -20.38 33.84
CA LEU A 36 -3.19 -19.69 32.56
C LEU A 36 -2.43 -18.37 32.53
N LYS A 37 -2.49 -17.57 33.60
CA LYS A 37 -1.72 -16.32 33.67
C LYS A 37 -0.23 -16.58 33.74
N TYR A 38 0.22 -17.63 34.41
CA TYR A 38 1.61 -18.07 34.41
C TYR A 38 2.09 -18.38 32.98
N ARG A 39 1.32 -19.16 32.23
CA ARG A 39 1.64 -19.48 30.83
C ARG A 39 1.67 -18.24 29.94
N ALA A 40 0.76 -17.29 30.16
CA ALA A 40 0.75 -16.02 29.45
C ALA A 40 1.97 -15.15 29.80
N ALA A 41 2.37 -15.10 31.07
CA ALA A 41 3.59 -14.43 31.52
C ALA A 41 4.83 -15.06 30.87
N CYS A 42 4.94 -16.39 30.88
CA CYS A 42 6.02 -17.10 30.19
C CYS A 42 6.07 -16.76 28.70
N PHE A 43 4.92 -16.76 28.01
CA PHE A 43 4.83 -16.40 26.59
C PHE A 43 5.34 -14.98 26.31
N LEU A 44 4.97 -14.01 27.16
CA LEU A 44 5.45 -12.64 27.00
C LEU A 44 6.96 -12.53 27.23
N ILE A 45 7.45 -13.12 28.33
CA ILE A 45 8.86 -13.04 28.75
C ILE A 45 9.78 -13.75 27.74
N GLU A 46 9.42 -14.96 27.29
CA GLU A 46 10.28 -15.72 26.37
C GLU A 46 10.46 -15.05 24.99
N ASN A 47 9.51 -14.20 24.58
CA ASN A 47 9.55 -13.49 23.30
C ASN A 47 10.01 -12.02 23.44
N MET A 48 10.07 -11.51 24.67
CA MET A 48 10.50 -10.15 25.00
C MET A 48 11.91 -9.76 24.49
N PRO A 49 12.92 -10.66 24.38
CA PRO A 49 14.24 -10.30 23.87
C PRO A 49 14.27 -9.72 22.46
N TYR A 50 13.21 -9.96 21.67
CA TYR A 50 13.09 -9.48 20.29
C TYR A 50 12.38 -8.13 20.18
N HIS A 51 11.92 -7.56 21.30
CA HIS A 51 11.16 -6.32 21.36
C HIS A 51 11.97 -5.19 21.99
N GLY A 52 11.71 -3.98 21.51
CA GLY A 52 12.35 -2.77 21.98
C GLY A 52 11.70 -1.55 21.36
N TYR A 53 12.04 -0.37 21.86
CA TYR A 53 11.43 0.89 21.45
C TYR A 53 12.51 1.97 21.36
N LYS A 54 12.13 3.10 20.75
CA LYS A 54 12.98 4.29 20.67
C LYS A 54 12.38 5.41 21.51
N ASP A 55 13.21 6.09 22.27
CA ASP A 55 12.82 7.11 23.22
C ASP A 55 13.78 8.31 23.18
N GLY A 56 13.33 9.47 23.66
CA GLY A 56 14.10 10.71 23.65
C GLY A 56 13.28 11.93 23.28
N LYS A 57 13.86 13.13 23.46
CA LYS A 57 13.14 14.40 23.29
C LYS A 57 12.56 14.60 21.88
N ALA A 58 13.27 14.15 20.85
CA ALA A 58 12.84 14.27 19.45
C ALA A 58 11.58 13.45 19.12
N LEU A 59 11.19 12.50 19.99
CA LEU A 59 9.99 11.69 19.80
C LEU A 59 8.72 12.55 19.91
N GLU A 60 8.70 13.56 20.79
CA GLU A 60 7.54 14.46 20.87
C GLU A 60 7.45 15.38 19.64
N GLU A 61 8.58 15.77 19.04
CA GLU A 61 8.60 16.50 17.77
C GLU A 61 8.07 15.64 16.62
N TYR A 62 8.43 14.35 16.57
CA TYR A 62 7.87 13.38 15.63
C TYR A 62 6.35 13.23 15.78
N ARG A 63 5.87 13.16 17.02
CA ARG A 63 4.45 13.02 17.37
C ARG A 63 3.59 14.23 16.93
N LYS A 64 4.16 15.45 16.90
CA LYS A 64 3.45 16.66 16.43
C LYS A 64 2.92 16.54 15.00
N TYR A 65 3.62 15.83 14.11
CA TYR A 65 3.18 15.64 12.72
C TYR A 65 1.77 15.03 12.67
N PHE A 66 1.54 13.98 13.47
CA PHE A 66 0.28 13.27 13.53
C PHE A 66 -0.78 14.08 14.31
N GLU A 67 -0.43 14.57 15.49
CA GLU A 67 -1.36 15.34 16.32
C GLU A 67 -1.91 16.57 15.60
N LEU A 68 -1.06 17.37 14.96
CA LEU A 68 -1.51 18.59 14.28
C LEU A 68 -2.33 18.28 13.02
N PHE A 69 -1.95 17.24 12.28
CA PHE A 69 -2.68 16.82 11.10
C PHE A 69 -4.05 16.22 11.43
N SER A 70 -4.18 15.56 12.59
CA SER A 70 -5.46 15.04 13.10
C SER A 70 -6.56 16.10 13.21
N LYS A 71 -6.19 17.38 13.31
CA LYS A 71 -7.11 18.52 13.44
C LYS A 71 -7.76 18.92 12.11
N GLY A 72 -7.30 18.41 10.97
CA GLY A 72 -7.88 18.67 9.65
C GLY A 72 -7.62 20.07 9.07
N ASN A 73 -6.78 20.87 9.73
CA ASN A 73 -6.61 22.29 9.39
C ASN A 73 -5.51 22.57 8.34
N TYR A 74 -4.76 21.54 7.93
CA TYR A 74 -3.55 21.71 7.12
C TYR A 74 -3.48 20.69 5.99
N LYS A 75 -3.01 21.13 4.81
CA LYS A 75 -2.51 20.20 3.79
C LYS A 75 -1.19 19.57 4.31
N PRO A 76 -0.96 18.27 4.10
CA PRO A 76 0.14 17.55 4.77
C PRO A 76 1.52 18.11 4.41
N GLN A 77 1.76 18.49 3.15
CA GLN A 77 3.03 19.09 2.72
C GLN A 77 3.35 20.37 3.48
N ARG A 78 2.37 21.29 3.62
CA ARG A 78 2.57 22.55 4.35
C ARG A 78 2.88 22.31 5.83
N LEU A 79 2.27 21.30 6.44
CA LEU A 79 2.55 20.92 7.82
C LEU A 79 3.99 20.41 7.96
N VAL A 80 4.42 19.52 7.06
CA VAL A 80 5.79 19.00 7.06
C VAL A 80 6.81 20.13 6.91
N ASP A 81 6.61 21.04 5.95
CA ASP A 81 7.54 22.15 5.71
C ASP A 81 7.59 23.10 6.92
N SER A 82 6.44 23.40 7.54
CA SER A 82 6.36 24.26 8.71
C SER A 82 7.06 23.64 9.93
N LEU A 83 6.85 22.36 10.20
CA LEU A 83 7.50 21.65 11.31
C LEU A 83 9.02 21.53 11.08
N LYS A 84 9.46 21.25 9.84
CA LYS A 84 10.89 21.27 9.50
C LYS A 84 11.53 22.63 9.72
N GLN A 85 10.81 23.71 9.42
CA GLN A 85 11.31 25.07 9.64
C GLN A 85 11.37 25.43 11.14
N ALA A 86 10.38 25.00 11.92
CA ALA A 86 10.27 25.34 13.34
C ALA A 86 11.17 24.48 14.24
N ASP A 87 11.13 23.16 14.07
CA ASP A 87 11.76 22.18 14.96
C ASP A 87 13.00 21.51 14.32
N GLY A 88 13.22 21.72 13.01
CA GLY A 88 14.22 20.97 12.24
C GLY A 88 13.65 19.67 11.65
N ALA A 89 14.42 19.03 10.76
CA ALA A 89 14.02 17.75 10.19
C ALA A 89 14.18 16.63 11.23
N PHE A 90 13.09 15.89 11.50
CA PHE A 90 13.16 14.73 12.37
C PHE A 90 14.14 13.69 11.83
N SER A 91 14.99 13.16 12.70
CA SER A 91 15.86 12.04 12.42
C SER A 91 15.70 10.97 13.49
N GLU A 92 15.38 9.76 13.06
CA GLU A 92 15.22 8.61 13.96
C GLU A 92 16.53 8.25 14.70
N SER A 93 17.68 8.61 14.13
CA SER A 93 18.99 8.42 14.78
C SER A 93 19.21 9.30 16.02
N SER A 94 18.37 10.31 16.24
CA SER A 94 18.40 11.14 17.44
C SER A 94 17.76 10.47 18.66
N LEU A 95 17.07 9.35 18.47
CA LEU A 95 16.43 8.59 19.53
C LEU A 95 17.37 7.52 20.09
N VAL A 96 17.17 7.20 21.37
CA VAL A 96 17.89 6.14 22.08
C VAL A 96 17.06 4.87 22.00
N ARG A 97 17.67 3.78 21.53
CA ARG A 97 17.04 2.46 21.52
C ARG A 97 17.09 1.85 22.91
N LYS A 98 15.96 1.31 23.36
CA LYS A 98 15.77 0.55 24.59
C LYS A 98 15.25 -0.85 24.26
N ARG A 99 15.61 -1.86 25.05
CA ARG A 99 15.11 -3.23 24.89
C ARG A 99 14.09 -3.54 25.97
N ASP A 100 13.00 -4.20 25.62
CA ASP A 100 11.94 -4.50 26.57
C ASP A 100 12.43 -5.42 27.70
N ILE A 101 13.27 -6.40 27.36
CA ILE A 101 13.81 -7.38 28.31
C ILE A 101 14.62 -6.72 29.44
N GLU A 102 15.16 -5.52 29.20
CA GLU A 102 15.98 -4.76 30.16
C GLU A 102 15.18 -3.68 30.92
N GLU A 103 13.98 -3.32 30.46
CA GLU A 103 13.29 -2.09 30.91
C GLU A 103 11.88 -2.34 31.46
N VAL A 104 11.24 -3.44 31.06
CA VAL A 104 9.86 -3.73 31.46
C VAL A 104 9.82 -4.21 32.91
N ASP A 105 9.11 -3.48 33.77
CA ASP A 105 8.94 -3.83 35.18
C ASP A 105 7.75 -4.79 35.45
N SER A 106 7.75 -5.38 36.64
CA SER A 106 6.74 -6.36 37.05
C SER A 106 5.34 -5.77 37.17
N ALA A 107 5.20 -4.53 37.64
CA ALA A 107 3.92 -3.86 37.81
C ALA A 107 3.25 -3.53 36.47
N PHE A 108 4.05 -3.22 35.44
CA PHE A 108 3.60 -3.02 34.07
C PHE A 108 3.07 -4.32 33.48
N LEU A 109 3.85 -5.41 33.54
CA LEU A 109 3.43 -6.70 32.99
C LEU A 109 2.21 -7.27 33.70
N VAL A 110 2.18 -7.25 35.03
CA VAL A 110 1.03 -7.73 35.81
C VAL A 110 -0.22 -6.95 35.41
N CYS A 111 -0.14 -5.62 35.34
CA CYS A 111 -1.25 -4.78 34.90
C CYS A 111 -1.76 -5.17 33.49
N HIS A 112 -0.87 -5.36 32.51
CA HIS A 112 -1.29 -5.72 31.15
C HIS A 112 -1.85 -7.14 31.05
N ILE A 113 -1.28 -8.10 31.78
CA ILE A 113 -1.79 -9.48 31.83
C ILE A 113 -3.18 -9.50 32.46
N ASP A 114 -3.37 -8.86 33.62
CA ASP A 114 -4.66 -8.79 34.30
C ASP A 114 -5.74 -8.15 33.43
N TRP A 115 -5.42 -7.03 32.78
CA TRP A 115 -6.36 -6.39 31.86
C TRP A 115 -6.68 -7.26 30.65
N ALA A 116 -5.69 -7.94 30.06
CA ALA A 116 -5.92 -8.85 28.95
C ALA A 116 -6.85 -10.01 29.35
N PHE A 117 -6.62 -10.63 30.51
CA PHE A 117 -7.47 -11.70 31.03
C PHE A 117 -8.88 -11.20 31.36
N LYS A 118 -8.99 -10.00 31.96
CA LYS A 118 -10.28 -9.37 32.25
C LYS A 118 -11.13 -9.27 30.99
N VAL A 119 -10.59 -8.67 29.93
CA VAL A 119 -11.37 -8.46 28.69
C VAL A 119 -11.58 -9.75 27.92
N TRP A 120 -10.68 -10.72 28.01
CA TRP A 120 -10.85 -12.03 27.38
C TRP A 120 -11.92 -12.88 28.07
N GLN A 121 -12.05 -12.80 29.40
CA GLN A 121 -12.99 -13.62 30.17
C GLN A 121 -14.37 -12.97 30.36
N GLU A 122 -14.43 -11.65 30.52
CA GLU A 122 -15.69 -10.96 30.83
C GLU A 122 -16.51 -10.63 29.57
N GLN A 123 -15.89 -10.56 28.39
CA GLN A 123 -16.59 -10.21 27.16
C GLN A 123 -17.24 -11.44 26.52
N PRO A 124 -18.47 -11.32 25.96
CA PRO A 124 -19.15 -12.47 25.38
C PRO A 124 -18.38 -13.11 24.22
N TRP A 125 -17.75 -12.30 23.35
CA TRP A 125 -16.95 -12.77 22.22
C TRP A 125 -15.63 -13.43 22.63
N GLY A 126 -15.11 -13.14 23.83
CA GLY A 126 -13.87 -13.75 24.32
C GLY A 126 -13.97 -15.28 24.49
N LYS A 127 -15.18 -15.81 24.64
CA LYS A 127 -15.46 -17.26 24.74
C LYS A 127 -15.08 -18.05 23.50
N ASN A 128 -15.08 -17.41 22.33
CA ASN A 128 -14.73 -18.02 21.05
C ASN A 128 -13.27 -17.71 20.63
N VAL A 129 -12.44 -17.24 21.57
CA VAL A 129 -11.02 -16.97 21.33
C VAL A 129 -10.18 -18.02 22.05
N SER A 130 -9.39 -18.78 21.30
CA SER A 130 -8.49 -19.79 21.87
C SER A 130 -7.39 -19.15 22.71
N PHE A 131 -6.80 -19.90 23.67
CA PHE A 131 -5.66 -19.38 24.44
C PHE A 131 -4.47 -18.99 23.55
N THR A 132 -4.26 -19.69 22.44
CA THR A 132 -3.20 -19.36 21.47
C THR A 132 -3.47 -18.02 20.79
N ASP A 133 -4.70 -17.79 20.32
CA ASP A 133 -5.09 -16.52 19.70
C ASP A 133 -5.11 -15.38 20.72
N PHE A 134 -5.50 -15.66 21.96
CA PHE A 134 -5.38 -14.72 23.06
C PHE A 134 -3.92 -14.27 23.25
N CYS A 135 -2.96 -15.20 23.32
CA CYS A 135 -1.55 -14.89 23.51
C CYS A 135 -0.97 -14.00 22.38
N GLU A 136 -1.36 -14.22 21.13
CA GLU A 136 -0.82 -13.46 19.99
C GLU A 136 -1.61 -12.18 19.67
N TYR A 137 -2.92 -12.19 19.86
CA TYR A 137 -3.81 -11.20 19.26
C TYR A 137 -4.61 -10.40 20.28
N ILE A 138 -4.47 -10.66 21.59
CA ILE A 138 -5.06 -9.85 22.67
C ILE A 138 -4.02 -9.46 23.71
N LEU A 139 -3.26 -10.43 24.23
CA LEU A 139 -2.30 -10.32 25.33
C LEU A 139 -1.14 -9.33 25.12
N PRO A 140 -0.54 -9.18 23.93
CA PRO A 140 0.65 -8.35 23.77
C PRO A 140 0.38 -6.89 24.16
N TYR A 141 1.26 -6.31 24.97
CA TYR A 141 1.15 -4.95 25.48
C TYR A 141 1.57 -3.88 24.45
N ARG A 142 1.97 -4.30 23.24
CA ARG A 142 2.41 -3.46 22.12
C ARG A 142 2.10 -4.10 20.76
N ILE A 143 2.31 -3.32 19.72
CA ILE A 143 2.17 -3.69 18.31
C ILE A 143 3.55 -3.73 17.64
N GLY A 144 4.37 -2.70 17.83
CA GLY A 144 5.68 -2.56 17.19
C GLY A 144 6.75 -2.03 18.15
N ASP A 145 7.33 -0.88 17.83
CA ASP A 145 8.43 -0.25 18.56
C ASP A 145 8.04 1.05 19.28
N GLU A 146 6.75 1.23 19.56
CA GLU A 146 6.24 2.34 20.35
C GLU A 146 6.74 2.28 21.82
N PRO A 147 6.89 3.44 22.50
CA PRO A 147 7.20 3.45 23.92
C PRO A 147 6.17 2.72 24.78
N LEU A 148 6.63 2.16 25.90
CA LEU A 148 5.80 1.47 26.88
C LEU A 148 4.78 2.42 27.52
N GLU A 149 3.50 2.05 27.49
CA GLU A 149 2.41 2.82 28.07
C GLU A 149 1.29 1.91 28.60
N LYS A 150 0.67 2.26 29.75
CA LYS A 150 -0.48 1.55 30.31
C LYS A 150 -1.78 1.99 29.61
N TRP A 151 -2.03 1.48 28.41
CA TRP A 151 -3.10 1.96 27.52
C TRP A 151 -4.46 1.25 27.67
N ARG A 152 -4.48 -0.02 28.10
CA ARG A 152 -5.68 -0.90 28.03
C ARG A 152 -6.90 -0.31 28.73
N GLU A 153 -6.71 0.14 29.97
CA GLU A 153 -7.80 0.65 30.80
C GLU A 153 -8.49 1.88 30.21
N ALA A 154 -7.70 2.86 29.75
CA ALA A 154 -8.22 4.11 29.22
C ALA A 154 -9.08 3.87 27.96
N VAL A 155 -8.57 3.04 27.04
CA VAL A 155 -9.30 2.66 25.82
C VAL A 155 -10.55 1.83 26.17
N TYR A 156 -10.42 0.84 27.06
CA TYR A 156 -11.55 0.02 27.50
C TYR A 156 -12.67 0.87 28.09
N ARG A 157 -12.38 1.73 29.06
CA ARG A 157 -13.39 2.57 29.73
C ARG A 157 -14.12 3.48 28.73
N LYS A 158 -13.42 3.97 27.70
CA LYS A 158 -14.00 4.84 26.68
C LYS A 158 -14.94 4.10 25.71
N TYR A 159 -14.54 2.93 25.21
CA TYR A 159 -15.25 2.28 24.11
C TYR A 159 -16.12 1.09 24.54
N ASN A 160 -15.82 0.44 25.66
CA ASN A 160 -16.57 -0.74 26.12
C ASN A 160 -18.07 -0.50 26.36
N PRO A 161 -18.51 0.64 26.97
CA PRO A 161 -19.94 0.92 27.16
C PRO A 161 -20.70 1.06 25.84
N LEU A 162 -20.01 1.45 24.76
CA LEU A 162 -20.64 1.65 23.46
C LEU A 162 -21.03 0.32 22.77
N LEU A 163 -20.65 -0.82 23.34
CA LEU A 163 -20.96 -2.16 22.85
C LEU A 163 -22.16 -2.81 23.56
N ASP A 164 -22.84 -2.12 24.48
CA ASP A 164 -23.97 -2.69 25.23
C ASP A 164 -25.12 -3.14 24.32
N SER A 165 -25.36 -2.40 23.22
CA SER A 165 -26.38 -2.79 22.23
C SER A 165 -26.01 -4.11 21.52
N LEU A 166 -24.73 -4.35 21.24
CA LEU A 166 -24.27 -5.60 20.63
C LEU A 166 -24.47 -6.79 21.59
N ARG A 167 -24.22 -6.60 22.89
CA ARG A 167 -24.35 -7.65 23.92
C ARG A 167 -25.77 -8.20 24.03
N ALA A 168 -26.77 -7.43 23.61
CA ALA A 168 -28.17 -7.85 23.56
C ALA A 168 -28.54 -8.65 22.30
N THR A 169 -27.62 -8.79 21.33
CA THR A 169 -27.87 -9.49 20.06
C THR A 169 -27.49 -10.98 20.13
N ALA A 170 -28.03 -11.78 19.22
CA ALA A 170 -27.68 -13.19 19.08
C ALA A 170 -26.22 -13.44 18.63
N ASN A 171 -25.56 -12.42 18.07
CA ASN A 171 -24.16 -12.50 17.60
C ASN A 171 -23.17 -11.90 18.61
N ALA A 172 -23.58 -11.66 19.86
CA ALA A 172 -22.73 -11.06 20.87
C ALA A 172 -21.45 -11.85 21.14
N ASP A 173 -21.46 -13.17 20.89
CA ASP A 173 -20.31 -14.05 21.07
C ASP A 173 -19.37 -14.12 19.86
N ASP A 174 -19.67 -13.43 18.76
CA ASP A 174 -18.84 -13.42 17.57
C ASP A 174 -17.84 -12.24 17.61
N PRO A 175 -16.51 -12.50 17.63
CA PRO A 175 -15.55 -11.41 17.63
C PRO A 175 -15.62 -10.53 16.36
N LEU A 176 -16.08 -11.06 15.22
CA LEU A 176 -16.29 -10.26 14.01
C LEU A 176 -17.43 -9.26 14.20
N ALA A 177 -18.53 -9.67 14.82
CA ALA A 177 -19.65 -8.76 15.11
C ALA A 177 -19.23 -7.66 16.09
N ALA A 178 -18.40 -8.00 17.08
CA ALA A 178 -17.78 -7.04 17.98
C ALA A 178 -16.85 -6.07 17.25
N ALA A 179 -15.99 -6.58 16.35
CA ALA A 179 -15.10 -5.76 15.56
C ALA A 179 -15.88 -4.79 14.64
N GLN A 180 -16.98 -5.23 14.03
CA GLN A 180 -17.82 -4.36 13.20
C GLN A 180 -18.48 -3.27 14.03
N ALA A 181 -19.08 -3.61 15.17
CA ALA A 181 -19.71 -2.62 16.06
C ALA A 181 -18.71 -1.55 16.53
N VAL A 182 -17.48 -1.95 16.86
CA VAL A 182 -16.39 -1.03 17.19
C VAL A 182 -16.05 -0.11 16.02
N MET A 183 -15.91 -0.66 14.82
CA MET A 183 -15.58 0.11 13.61
C MET A 183 -16.70 1.07 13.20
N ASP A 184 -17.98 0.70 13.38
CA ASP A 184 -19.13 1.57 13.12
C ASP A 184 -19.14 2.81 14.02
N ILE A 185 -18.57 2.70 15.22
CA ILE A 185 -18.45 3.82 16.16
C ILE A 185 -17.20 4.63 15.87
N TRP A 186 -16.04 3.96 15.78
CA TRP A 186 -14.76 4.62 15.57
C TRP A 186 -14.69 5.32 14.21
N GLY A 187 -15.28 4.72 13.18
CA GLY A 187 -15.34 5.23 11.81
C GLY A 187 -16.16 6.51 11.61
N LYS A 188 -16.97 6.93 12.58
CA LYS A 188 -17.78 8.16 12.49
C LYS A 188 -16.95 9.43 12.33
N LYS A 189 -15.72 9.43 12.84
CA LYS A 189 -14.73 10.48 12.58
C LYS A 189 -13.86 10.03 11.41
N GLU A 190 -13.71 10.86 10.39
CA GLU A 190 -12.84 10.56 9.25
C GLU A 190 -11.37 10.37 9.68
N TYR A 191 -10.64 9.60 8.88
CA TYR A 191 -9.20 9.39 9.04
C TYR A 191 -8.42 10.29 8.07
N ASN A 192 -7.44 11.02 8.58
CA ASN A 192 -6.61 11.93 7.79
C ASN A 192 -5.41 11.20 7.19
N TRP A 193 -5.51 10.83 5.91
CA TRP A 193 -4.51 10.03 5.20
C TRP A 193 -3.32 10.85 4.70
N THR A 194 -2.10 10.39 4.99
CA THR A 194 -0.87 10.91 4.37
C THR A 194 0.29 9.93 4.47
N SER A 195 1.16 9.93 3.45
CA SER A 195 2.45 9.23 3.43
C SER A 195 3.66 10.18 3.45
N LEU A 196 3.45 11.48 3.68
CA LEU A 196 4.50 12.51 3.61
C LEU A 196 5.28 12.69 4.91
N PHE A 197 4.86 12.04 5.99
CA PHE A 197 5.53 12.14 7.28
C PHE A 197 6.86 11.39 7.29
N PRO A 198 7.84 11.85 8.09
CA PRO A 198 9.12 11.18 8.17
C PRO A 198 8.98 9.74 8.71
N SER A 199 9.91 8.86 8.36
CA SER A 199 10.02 7.54 9.00
C SER A 199 10.32 7.70 10.48
N GLY A 200 9.74 6.85 11.31
CA GLY A 200 9.94 6.84 12.76
C GLY A 200 9.20 5.69 13.43
N PRO A 201 9.32 5.57 14.76
CA PRO A 201 8.68 4.49 15.53
C PRO A 201 7.15 4.57 15.45
N HIS A 202 6.48 3.50 15.84
CA HIS A 202 5.03 3.50 16.03
C HIS A 202 4.61 4.56 17.06
N ILE A 203 3.48 5.22 16.82
CA ILE A 203 2.96 6.29 17.70
C ILE A 203 2.18 5.77 18.92
N GLY A 204 2.01 4.45 19.01
CA GLY A 204 1.29 3.76 20.08
C GLY A 204 -0.21 4.04 20.09
N VAL A 205 -0.82 3.96 21.28
CA VAL A 205 -2.27 4.12 21.47
C VAL A 205 -2.82 5.45 20.94
N ARG A 206 -1.97 6.47 20.78
CA ARG A 206 -2.37 7.78 20.22
C ARG A 206 -3.00 7.66 18.82
N ALA A 207 -2.67 6.61 18.06
CA ALA A 207 -3.30 6.30 16.78
C ALA A 207 -4.84 6.16 16.86
N VAL A 208 -5.38 5.73 18.00
CA VAL A 208 -6.83 5.62 18.24
C VAL A 208 -7.52 6.98 18.18
N GLU A 209 -6.88 8.03 18.70
CA GLU A 209 -7.49 9.37 18.83
C GLU A 209 -7.12 10.32 17.69
N TRP A 210 -5.85 10.30 17.27
CA TRP A 210 -5.36 11.18 16.22
C TRP A 210 -5.90 10.80 14.84
N LYS A 211 -6.13 9.50 14.57
CA LYS A 211 -6.72 9.05 13.30
C LYS A 211 -6.07 9.72 12.08
N SER A 212 -4.74 9.73 12.04
CA SER A 212 -3.97 10.46 11.04
C SER A 212 -2.67 9.71 10.75
N GLY A 213 -2.25 9.70 9.48
CA GLY A 213 -1.02 9.05 9.05
C GLY A 213 -1.23 8.11 7.87
N SER A 214 -0.41 7.07 7.79
CA SER A 214 -0.44 6.10 6.70
C SER A 214 -1.32 4.89 7.05
N CYS A 215 -1.29 3.86 6.19
CA CYS A 215 -1.90 2.56 6.51
C CYS A 215 -1.35 1.95 7.79
N ARG A 216 -0.08 2.21 8.15
CA ARG A 216 0.52 1.74 9.41
C ARG A 216 -0.22 2.29 10.63
N GLU A 217 -0.34 3.61 10.75
CA GLU A 217 -0.99 4.24 11.90
C GLU A 217 -2.50 3.93 11.96
N TYR A 218 -3.15 3.73 10.81
CA TYR A 218 -4.53 3.29 10.78
C TYR A 218 -4.67 1.91 11.40
N THR A 219 -3.83 0.95 10.98
CA THR A 219 -3.85 -0.41 11.52
C THR A 219 -3.48 -0.46 12.99
N ASP A 220 -2.56 0.37 13.45
CA ASP A 220 -2.23 0.49 14.88
C ASP A 220 -3.46 0.91 15.68
N GLY A 221 -4.17 1.96 15.24
CA GLY A 221 -5.37 2.44 15.90
C GLY A 221 -6.46 1.38 16.01
N VAL A 222 -6.71 0.63 14.93
CA VAL A 222 -7.68 -0.48 14.93
C VAL A 222 -7.25 -1.57 15.92
N VAL A 223 -5.99 -2.02 15.87
CA VAL A 223 -5.51 -3.13 16.71
C VAL A 223 -5.51 -2.74 18.20
N TYR A 224 -5.06 -1.54 18.56
CA TYR A 224 -5.15 -1.03 19.93
C TYR A 224 -6.57 -1.03 20.46
N LEU A 225 -7.50 -0.55 19.63
CA LEU A 225 -8.92 -0.44 19.98
C LEU A 225 -9.54 -1.82 20.19
N LEU A 226 -9.33 -2.76 19.27
CA LEU A 226 -9.88 -4.11 19.35
C LEU A 226 -9.30 -4.90 20.53
N ARG A 227 -7.97 -4.85 20.72
CA ARG A 227 -7.29 -5.55 21.83
C ARG A 227 -7.71 -5.03 23.21
N ALA A 228 -7.97 -3.73 23.34
CA ALA A 228 -8.50 -3.16 24.58
C ALA A 228 -9.88 -3.71 24.95
N LEU A 229 -10.62 -4.22 23.98
CA LEU A 229 -11.99 -4.72 24.13
C LEU A 229 -12.06 -6.26 24.10
N GLY A 230 -10.90 -6.94 24.15
CA GLY A 230 -10.85 -8.41 24.13
C GLY A 230 -11.19 -9.04 22.79
N ILE A 231 -11.13 -8.27 21.70
CA ILE A 231 -11.32 -8.77 20.33
C ILE A 231 -9.93 -9.14 19.78
N PRO A 232 -9.72 -10.37 19.29
CA PRO A 232 -8.44 -10.79 18.73
C PRO A 232 -8.16 -10.02 17.44
N ALA A 233 -7.05 -9.27 17.44
CA ALA A 233 -6.66 -8.47 16.29
C ALA A 233 -5.13 -8.38 16.11
N GLY A 234 -4.73 -8.16 14.85
CA GLY A 234 -3.35 -7.90 14.49
C GLY A 234 -3.23 -7.25 13.11
N ILE A 235 -2.01 -7.24 12.60
CA ILE A 235 -1.68 -6.60 11.32
C ILE A 235 -1.22 -7.66 10.34
N ASP A 236 -1.87 -7.70 9.19
CA ASP A 236 -1.39 -8.44 8.03
C ASP A 236 -0.77 -7.41 7.05
N ARG A 237 0.30 -7.80 6.37
CA ARG A 237 0.99 -6.92 5.41
C ARG A 237 1.49 -7.69 4.21
N THR A 238 1.60 -6.99 3.09
CA THR A 238 2.49 -7.42 2.02
C THR A 238 3.79 -6.62 2.08
N LEU A 239 4.92 -7.32 2.02
CA LEU A 239 6.25 -6.69 2.11
C LEU A 239 6.53 -5.79 0.90
N GLN A 240 5.98 -6.14 -0.26
CA GLN A 240 6.02 -5.34 -1.48
C GLN A 240 4.75 -5.64 -2.29
N ARG A 241 4.07 -4.60 -2.77
CA ARG A 241 2.95 -4.79 -3.69
C ARG A 241 3.43 -5.23 -5.07
N GLY A 242 2.58 -6.02 -5.73
CA GLY A 242 2.76 -6.39 -7.12
C GLY A 242 2.80 -5.18 -8.02
N ASP A 243 1.83 -4.28 -7.87
CA ASP A 243 1.46 -3.15 -8.76
C ASP A 243 1.95 -1.77 -8.33
N ASN A 244 2.83 -1.69 -7.33
CA ASN A 244 3.31 -0.42 -6.79
C ASN A 244 4.74 -0.58 -6.22
N ASN A 245 5.38 0.52 -5.80
CA ASN A 245 6.71 0.54 -5.16
C ASN A 245 6.63 0.68 -3.63
N ALA A 246 5.57 0.15 -3.01
CA ALA A 246 5.37 0.25 -1.58
C ALA A 246 4.85 -1.04 -0.96
N SER A 247 5.23 -1.28 0.29
CA SER A 247 4.55 -2.23 1.17
C SER A 247 3.15 -1.74 1.53
N HIS A 248 2.29 -2.64 2.02
CA HIS A 248 0.94 -2.26 2.43
C HIS A 248 0.48 -3.06 3.65
N PHE A 249 -0.28 -2.42 4.52
CA PHE A 249 -0.70 -2.92 5.83
C PHE A 249 -2.22 -2.84 5.96
N TRP A 250 -2.82 -3.86 6.56
CA TRP A 250 -4.23 -3.88 6.92
C TRP A 250 -4.43 -4.61 8.24
N ALA A 251 -5.48 -4.23 8.96
CA ALA A 251 -5.83 -4.87 10.22
C ALA A 251 -6.65 -6.12 9.93
N PHE A 252 -6.45 -7.16 10.72
CA PHE A 252 -7.28 -8.37 10.67
C PHE A 252 -7.91 -8.65 12.02
N THR A 253 -9.03 -9.38 11.99
CA THR A 253 -9.63 -10.07 13.12
C THR A 253 -10.04 -11.49 12.69
N ILE A 254 -10.47 -12.31 13.64
CA ILE A 254 -10.97 -13.66 13.40
C ILE A 254 -12.40 -13.77 13.91
N ASP A 255 -13.26 -14.47 13.17
CA ASP A 255 -14.63 -14.77 13.63
C ASP A 255 -14.64 -15.93 14.64
N LYS A 256 -15.84 -16.28 15.13
CA LYS A 256 -16.01 -17.41 16.06
C LYS A 256 -15.65 -18.78 15.48
N ASN A 257 -15.48 -18.90 14.16
CA ASN A 257 -15.08 -20.13 13.47
C ASN A 257 -13.58 -20.16 13.16
N GLY A 258 -12.85 -19.06 13.41
CA GLY A 258 -11.44 -18.90 13.08
C GLY A 258 -11.16 -18.38 11.67
N ASP A 259 -12.18 -17.95 10.94
CA ASP A 259 -12.02 -17.35 9.61
C ASP A 259 -11.45 -15.93 9.73
N THR A 260 -10.52 -15.57 8.84
CA THR A 260 -9.88 -14.25 8.84
C THR A 260 -10.72 -13.21 8.09
N TYR A 261 -10.91 -12.08 8.73
CA TYR A 261 -11.52 -10.88 8.15
C TYR A 261 -10.56 -9.70 8.26
N ILE A 262 -10.59 -8.82 7.27
CA ILE A 262 -9.68 -7.68 7.17
C ILE A 262 -10.46 -6.37 7.00
N THR A 263 -9.84 -5.26 7.37
CA THR A 263 -10.40 -3.92 7.12
C THR A 263 -9.36 -2.98 6.52
N GLU A 264 -9.79 -2.30 5.45
CA GLU A 264 -9.09 -1.22 4.77
C GLU A 264 -10.15 -0.16 4.47
N PRO A 265 -10.10 0.94 5.22
CA PRO A 265 -11.25 1.60 5.89
C PRO A 265 -12.64 1.29 5.30
N GLU A 266 -13.53 0.75 6.17
CA GLU A 266 -15.01 0.91 6.20
C GLU A 266 -15.76 -0.39 6.44
N VAL A 267 -15.26 -1.55 6.00
CA VAL A 267 -15.96 -2.83 6.19
C VAL A 267 -14.99 -3.95 6.52
N TRP A 268 -15.41 -4.86 7.42
CA TRP A 268 -14.75 -6.15 7.57
C TRP A 268 -15.14 -7.07 6.41
N ILE A 269 -14.19 -7.38 5.55
CA ILE A 269 -14.38 -8.31 4.45
C ILE A 269 -13.58 -9.59 4.70
N SER A 270 -14.07 -10.73 4.21
CA SER A 270 -13.28 -11.97 4.21
C SER A 270 -11.95 -11.72 3.50
N SER A 271 -10.84 -12.22 4.07
CA SER A 271 -9.50 -12.12 3.48
C SER A 271 -9.42 -12.63 2.03
N LYS A 272 -10.25 -13.61 1.67
CA LYS A 272 -10.36 -14.17 0.30
C LYS A 272 -10.89 -13.16 -0.74
N LYS A 273 -11.50 -12.06 -0.29
CA LYS A 273 -12.00 -10.97 -1.15
C LYS A 273 -11.02 -9.80 -1.26
N HIS A 274 -9.84 -9.91 -0.65
CA HIS A 274 -8.85 -8.85 -0.66
C HIS A 274 -8.29 -8.62 -2.07
N ASN A 275 -8.40 -7.39 -2.56
CA ASN A 275 -8.09 -7.05 -3.96
C ASN A 275 -6.67 -6.49 -4.17
N VAL A 276 -5.87 -6.34 -3.12
CA VAL A 276 -4.47 -5.91 -3.26
C VAL A 276 -3.67 -6.98 -4.01
N LEU A 277 -2.97 -6.56 -5.07
CA LEU A 277 -2.06 -7.38 -5.85
C LEU A 277 -0.76 -7.60 -5.06
N LYS A 278 -0.47 -8.85 -4.71
CA LYS A 278 0.60 -9.25 -3.78
C LYS A 278 0.93 -10.72 -4.02
N ALA A 279 2.18 -11.15 -3.88
CA ALA A 279 2.51 -12.58 -3.93
C ALA A 279 2.40 -13.26 -2.55
N LYS A 280 2.73 -12.53 -1.47
CA LYS A 280 2.78 -13.05 -0.10
C LYS A 280 2.12 -12.10 0.89
N VAL A 281 1.54 -12.68 1.95
CA VAL A 281 1.00 -11.99 3.11
C VAL A 281 1.68 -12.46 4.38
N ALA A 282 2.29 -11.52 5.09
CA ALA A 282 2.90 -11.73 6.40
C ALA A 282 1.98 -11.21 7.51
N ARG A 283 1.57 -12.08 8.42
CA ARG A 283 0.87 -11.73 9.66
C ARG A 283 1.88 -11.40 10.74
N MET A 284 1.85 -10.17 11.25
CA MET A 284 2.71 -9.74 12.35
C MET A 284 2.33 -10.48 13.63
N THR A 285 3.33 -10.95 14.37
CA THR A 285 3.18 -11.70 15.63
C THR A 285 4.02 -11.09 16.73
N TYR A 286 3.59 -11.24 17.97
CA TYR A 286 4.46 -10.90 19.11
C TYR A 286 5.52 -11.97 19.30
N SER A 287 5.18 -13.25 19.03
CA SER A 287 6.16 -14.32 19.13
C SER A 287 7.11 -14.37 17.93
N LEU A 288 8.32 -14.86 18.19
CA LEU A 288 9.28 -15.21 17.15
C LEU A 288 8.75 -16.40 16.33
N ASN A 289 8.78 -16.30 15.01
CA ASN A 289 8.57 -17.45 14.14
C ASN A 289 9.78 -18.39 14.21
N ARG A 290 9.72 -19.30 15.18
CA ARG A 290 10.79 -20.25 15.48
C ARG A 290 11.06 -21.25 14.35
N GLU A 291 10.07 -21.54 13.51
CA GLU A 291 10.27 -22.42 12.35
C GLU A 291 11.18 -21.75 11.32
N LEU A 292 10.91 -20.48 11.00
CA LEU A 292 11.76 -19.71 10.10
C LEU A 292 13.12 -19.41 10.75
N ALA A 293 13.12 -18.97 12.01
CA ALA A 293 14.34 -18.66 12.73
C ALA A 293 15.29 -19.87 12.85
N GLY A 294 14.74 -21.07 13.05
CA GLY A 294 15.53 -22.31 13.12
C GLY A 294 16.15 -22.76 11.81
N LYS A 295 15.73 -22.19 10.66
CA LYS A 295 16.33 -22.43 9.34
C LYS A 295 17.50 -21.47 9.06
N ILE A 296 17.59 -20.37 9.81
CA ILE A 296 18.60 -19.33 9.59
C ILE A 296 19.81 -19.63 10.46
N ALA A 297 20.92 -20.02 9.83
CA ALA A 297 22.16 -20.34 10.54
C ALA A 297 22.80 -19.09 11.18
N ASP A 298 22.84 -17.97 10.46
CA ASP A 298 23.33 -16.69 10.96
C ASP A 298 22.36 -15.56 10.60
N MET A 299 21.70 -15.02 11.63
CA MET A 299 20.73 -13.94 11.49
C MET A 299 21.35 -12.66 10.90
N GLN A 300 22.65 -12.42 11.01
CA GLN A 300 23.26 -11.25 10.40
C GLN A 300 23.43 -11.38 8.88
N THR A 301 23.45 -12.61 8.38
CA THR A 301 23.66 -12.87 6.95
C THR A 301 22.39 -12.72 6.12
N VAL A 302 21.21 -12.92 6.71
CA VAL A 302 19.95 -12.79 5.97
C VAL A 302 19.51 -11.33 5.81
N TYR A 303 18.66 -11.10 4.82
CA TYR A 303 18.08 -9.79 4.54
C TYR A 303 17.35 -9.23 5.78
N PRO A 304 17.45 -7.92 6.08
CA PRO A 304 16.99 -7.34 7.36
C PRO A 304 15.60 -7.76 7.83
N THR A 305 14.64 -7.87 6.91
CA THR A 305 13.26 -8.29 7.19
C THR A 305 13.15 -9.68 7.82
N PHE A 306 14.11 -10.59 7.60
CA PHE A 306 14.07 -11.98 8.07
C PHE A 306 14.95 -12.27 9.31
N ARG A 307 15.70 -11.29 9.83
CA ARG A 307 16.65 -11.51 10.94
C ARG A 307 15.98 -11.87 12.27
N PHE A 308 14.80 -11.29 12.52
CA PHE A 308 13.96 -11.61 13.68
C PHE A 308 12.53 -11.72 13.16
N PRO A 309 12.13 -12.87 12.62
CA PRO A 309 10.85 -13.00 11.95
C PRO A 309 9.71 -12.98 12.97
N LEU A 310 9.28 -11.78 13.36
CA LEU A 310 8.09 -11.52 14.17
C LEU A 310 6.83 -11.57 13.29
N PHE A 311 6.76 -12.59 12.43
CA PHE A 311 5.67 -12.77 11.49
C PHE A 311 5.53 -14.21 11.00
N LYS A 312 4.32 -14.53 10.53
CA LYS A 312 3.99 -15.80 9.90
C LYS A 312 3.48 -15.56 8.48
N ASP A 313 3.83 -16.46 7.57
CA ASP A 313 3.18 -16.51 6.26
C ASP A 313 1.75 -17.01 6.42
N VAL A 314 0.79 -16.17 6.03
CA VAL A 314 -0.65 -16.44 6.07
C VAL A 314 -1.29 -16.36 4.70
N SER A 315 -0.47 -16.37 3.63
CA SER A 315 -0.92 -16.19 2.25
C SER A 315 -2.07 -17.12 1.90
N ARG A 316 -2.04 -18.38 2.37
CA ARG A 316 -3.12 -19.37 2.18
C ARG A 316 -4.55 -18.88 2.55
N PHE A 317 -4.70 -17.94 3.48
CA PHE A 317 -6.01 -17.41 3.88
C PHE A 317 -6.57 -16.37 2.90
N TYR A 318 -5.72 -15.87 2.01
CA TYR A 318 -6.05 -14.86 1.00
C TYR A 318 -6.24 -15.47 -0.38
N LEU A 319 -5.74 -16.70 -0.58
CA LEU A 319 -5.70 -17.34 -1.89
C LEU A 319 -7.00 -18.08 -2.20
N ALA A 320 -7.49 -17.89 -3.43
CA ALA A 320 -8.45 -18.81 -4.03
C ALA A 320 -7.76 -20.12 -4.44
N HIS A 321 -6.52 -20.01 -4.95
CA HIS A 321 -5.67 -21.12 -5.37
C HIS A 321 -4.24 -20.87 -4.86
N SER A 322 -3.64 -21.88 -4.22
CA SER A 322 -2.26 -21.80 -3.73
C SER A 322 -1.31 -22.37 -4.77
N ASN A 323 -0.36 -21.55 -5.24
CA ASN A 323 0.67 -22.00 -6.16
C ASN A 323 1.94 -22.42 -5.41
N ARG A 324 2.53 -23.53 -5.86
CA ARG A 324 3.89 -23.94 -5.51
C ARG A 324 4.82 -23.47 -6.61
N LEU A 325 5.69 -22.52 -6.32
CA LEU A 325 6.74 -22.09 -7.22
C LEU A 325 7.97 -22.96 -6.97
N ALA A 326 8.34 -23.77 -7.95
CA ALA A 326 9.55 -24.58 -7.92
C ALA A 326 10.43 -24.22 -9.12
N ILE A 327 11.67 -23.84 -8.87
CA ILE A 327 12.66 -23.50 -9.90
C ILE A 327 13.88 -24.38 -9.67
N ASP A 328 14.31 -25.06 -10.73
CA ASP A 328 15.53 -25.87 -10.71
C ASP A 328 16.76 -24.96 -10.61
N VAL A 329 17.73 -25.37 -9.80
CA VAL A 329 18.99 -24.62 -9.62
C VAL A 329 19.84 -24.59 -10.89
N GLU A 330 19.58 -25.50 -11.82
CA GLU A 330 20.23 -25.55 -13.14
C GLU A 330 19.71 -24.43 -14.08
N ASP A 331 18.50 -23.91 -13.82
CA ASP A 331 17.90 -22.78 -14.56
C ASP A 331 18.31 -21.40 -13.99
N MET A 332 19.11 -21.39 -12.92
CA MET A 332 19.63 -20.17 -12.31
C MET A 332 20.97 -19.77 -12.95
N TYR A 333 21.31 -18.48 -12.93
CA TYR A 333 22.58 -17.98 -13.46
C TYR A 333 23.82 -18.60 -12.77
N ARG A 334 23.66 -19.06 -11.52
CA ARG A 334 24.65 -19.88 -10.82
C ARG A 334 24.00 -20.85 -9.85
N GLU A 335 24.76 -21.88 -9.50
CA GLU A 335 24.36 -22.83 -8.46
C GLU A 335 24.37 -22.14 -7.08
N VAL A 336 23.34 -22.47 -6.27
CA VAL A 336 23.19 -22.01 -4.89
C VAL A 336 23.48 -23.13 -3.89
N GLY A 337 24.12 -22.78 -2.78
CA GLY A 337 24.40 -23.70 -1.67
C GLY A 337 23.13 -24.16 -0.95
N LYS A 338 23.21 -25.26 -0.19
CA LYS A 338 22.07 -25.78 0.60
C LYS A 338 21.67 -24.85 1.75
N ASP A 339 22.66 -24.20 2.37
CA ASP A 339 22.47 -23.29 3.50
C ASP A 339 22.42 -21.81 3.05
N GLU A 340 22.46 -21.58 1.74
CA GLU A 340 22.39 -20.25 1.15
C GLU A 340 20.92 -19.81 1.03
N PRO A 341 20.53 -18.64 1.59
CA PRO A 341 19.15 -18.18 1.51
C PRO A 341 18.83 -17.71 0.09
N VAL A 342 17.72 -18.20 -0.46
CA VAL A 342 17.17 -17.75 -1.74
C VAL A 342 15.88 -17.00 -1.46
N TYR A 343 15.80 -15.78 -1.96
CA TYR A 343 14.69 -14.86 -1.79
C TYR A 343 13.81 -14.84 -3.03
N LEU A 344 12.50 -14.88 -2.82
CA LEU A 344 11.55 -14.42 -3.82
C LEU A 344 11.45 -12.90 -3.69
N CYS A 345 11.71 -12.17 -4.76
CA CYS A 345 11.73 -10.71 -4.73
C CYS A 345 10.74 -10.10 -5.71
N LEU A 346 10.10 -9.00 -5.31
CA LEU A 346 9.29 -8.16 -6.21
C LEU A 346 10.00 -6.85 -6.52
N SER A 347 9.65 -6.23 -7.64
CA SER A 347 10.26 -4.96 -8.05
C SER A 347 9.86 -3.82 -7.11
N GLU A 348 10.83 -2.97 -6.78
CA GLU A 348 10.66 -1.66 -6.17
C GLU A 348 11.57 -0.69 -6.93
N HIS A 349 10.99 0.06 -7.89
CA HIS A 349 11.76 0.80 -8.89
C HIS A 349 12.74 -0.11 -9.65
N LEU A 350 14.00 0.31 -9.80
CA LEU A 350 15.10 -0.47 -10.37
C LEU A 350 15.70 -1.48 -9.37
N ARG A 351 15.13 -1.65 -8.18
CA ARG A 351 15.59 -2.60 -7.16
C ARG A 351 14.62 -3.76 -7.01
N TRP A 352 15.07 -4.78 -6.29
CA TRP A 352 14.30 -5.96 -5.95
C TRP A 352 14.21 -6.08 -4.43
N THR A 353 13.00 -6.29 -3.92
CA THR A 353 12.71 -6.35 -2.48
C THR A 353 12.28 -7.78 -2.11
N PRO A 354 13.04 -8.47 -1.23
CA PRO A 354 12.69 -9.79 -0.74
C PRO A 354 11.35 -9.82 -0.03
N ILE A 355 10.48 -10.75 -0.44
CA ILE A 355 9.14 -10.96 0.12
C ILE A 355 8.95 -12.36 0.74
N ASP A 356 9.81 -13.31 0.41
CA ASP A 356 9.85 -14.65 0.99
C ASP A 356 11.28 -15.20 0.99
N ILE A 357 11.54 -16.23 1.77
CA ILE A 357 12.85 -16.87 1.92
C ILE A 357 12.70 -18.40 1.88
N ALA A 358 13.51 -19.04 1.04
CA ALA A 358 13.60 -20.47 0.90
C ALA A 358 15.06 -20.94 0.86
N TYR A 359 15.24 -22.24 1.01
CA TYR A 359 16.54 -22.91 0.93
C TYR A 359 16.43 -24.06 -0.07
N ARG A 360 17.53 -24.35 -0.77
CA ARG A 360 17.60 -25.42 -1.77
C ARG A 360 17.26 -26.77 -1.14
N LYS A 361 16.38 -27.53 -1.80
CA LYS A 361 16.06 -28.93 -1.47
C LYS A 361 16.26 -29.79 -2.71
N GLY A 362 17.35 -30.56 -2.71
CA GLY A 362 17.71 -31.37 -3.87
C GLY A 362 18.14 -30.49 -5.05
N LYS A 363 17.41 -30.57 -6.16
CA LYS A 363 17.66 -29.78 -7.38
C LYS A 363 16.82 -28.50 -7.47
N GLU A 364 15.87 -28.28 -6.56
CA GLU A 364 14.94 -27.16 -6.66
C GLU A 364 15.05 -26.20 -5.46
N VAL A 365 14.67 -24.96 -5.69
CA VAL A 365 14.21 -24.02 -4.65
C VAL A 365 12.69 -23.92 -4.75
N THR A 366 12.00 -24.01 -3.61
CA THR A 366 10.53 -24.02 -3.57
C THR A 366 9.97 -22.95 -2.65
N PHE A 367 8.99 -22.20 -3.15
CA PHE A 367 8.10 -21.32 -2.39
C PHE A 367 6.67 -21.84 -2.49
N THR A 368 5.93 -21.82 -1.38
CA THR A 368 4.54 -22.29 -1.30
C THR A 368 3.61 -21.15 -0.98
N ASP A 369 2.30 -21.29 -1.23
CA ASP A 369 1.30 -20.25 -0.95
C ASP A 369 1.66 -18.91 -1.62
N VAL A 370 2.00 -18.96 -2.91
CA VAL A 370 2.34 -17.78 -3.72
C VAL A 370 1.13 -17.38 -4.57
N ASP A 371 0.65 -16.14 -4.41
CA ASP A 371 -0.35 -15.57 -5.31
C ASP A 371 0.29 -15.13 -6.64
N GLY A 372 -0.50 -15.17 -7.71
CA GLY A 372 -0.03 -14.75 -9.03
C GLY A 372 -0.48 -13.34 -9.43
N GLY A 373 -0.24 -12.99 -10.69
CA GLY A 373 -0.46 -11.66 -11.24
C GLY A 373 0.66 -10.68 -10.92
N VAL A 374 1.86 -11.16 -10.58
CA VAL A 374 3.03 -10.33 -10.25
C VAL A 374 4.25 -10.74 -11.06
N VAL A 375 5.25 -9.85 -11.12
CA VAL A 375 6.58 -10.14 -11.66
C VAL A 375 7.59 -10.22 -10.54
N ALA A 376 8.37 -11.30 -10.55
CA ALA A 376 9.36 -11.59 -9.52
C ALA A 376 10.71 -11.98 -10.12
N VAL A 377 11.74 -11.96 -9.29
CA VAL A 377 13.03 -12.61 -9.53
C VAL A 377 13.36 -13.49 -8.33
N LEU A 378 14.23 -14.48 -8.53
CA LEU A 378 14.96 -15.07 -7.41
C LEU A 378 16.27 -14.33 -7.20
N ALA A 379 16.64 -14.14 -5.94
CA ALA A 379 17.92 -13.56 -5.56
C ALA A 379 18.51 -14.29 -4.37
N THR A 380 19.82 -14.23 -4.22
CA THR A 380 20.54 -14.56 -2.98
C THR A 380 21.25 -13.31 -2.47
N GLY A 381 21.80 -13.34 -1.27
CA GLY A 381 22.53 -12.18 -0.78
C GLY A 381 22.91 -12.23 0.69
N LYS A 382 23.83 -11.34 1.06
CA LYS A 382 24.24 -11.08 2.44
C LYS A 382 23.78 -9.70 2.88
N GLY A 383 22.97 -9.65 3.94
CA GLY A 383 22.37 -8.39 4.40
C GLY A 383 21.50 -7.76 3.30
N THR A 384 21.76 -6.51 2.94
CA THR A 384 20.98 -5.77 1.92
C THR A 384 21.52 -5.91 0.50
N GLN A 385 22.67 -6.56 0.31
CA GLN A 385 23.24 -6.76 -1.02
C GLN A 385 22.65 -8.01 -1.65
N LEU A 386 21.94 -7.84 -2.76
CA LEU A 386 21.31 -8.93 -3.51
C LEU A 386 22.09 -9.23 -4.78
N GLU A 387 22.24 -10.52 -5.05
CA GLU A 387 22.70 -11.09 -6.31
C GLU A 387 21.50 -11.79 -6.95
N ILE A 388 21.11 -11.36 -8.14
CA ILE A 388 19.96 -11.93 -8.85
C ILE A 388 20.36 -13.27 -9.47
N LEU A 389 19.46 -14.25 -9.37
CA LEU A 389 19.70 -15.64 -9.79
C LEU A 389 18.91 -16.05 -11.02
N THR A 390 17.87 -15.30 -11.41
CA THR A 390 17.02 -15.64 -12.56
C THR A 390 16.72 -14.40 -13.41
N ASP A 391 16.34 -14.63 -14.66
CA ASP A 391 15.57 -13.61 -15.39
C ASP A 391 14.28 -13.30 -14.61
N PRO A 392 13.70 -12.09 -14.75
CA PRO A 392 12.40 -11.79 -14.19
C PRO A 392 11.36 -12.72 -14.78
N PHE A 393 10.40 -13.16 -13.97
CA PHE A 393 9.31 -14.02 -14.43
C PHE A 393 7.96 -13.53 -13.91
N ARG A 394 6.96 -13.60 -14.78
CA ARG A 394 5.56 -13.42 -14.40
C ARG A 394 5.03 -14.72 -13.82
N ILE A 395 4.30 -14.62 -12.72
CA ILE A 395 3.52 -15.71 -12.14
C ILE A 395 2.06 -15.54 -12.58
N ASP A 396 1.50 -16.46 -13.35
CA ASP A 396 0.10 -16.37 -13.76
C ASP A 396 -0.86 -16.45 -12.56
N LYS A 397 -1.90 -15.62 -12.56
CA LYS A 397 -2.85 -15.51 -11.43
C LYS A 397 -3.73 -16.74 -11.26
N GLN A 398 -4.07 -17.42 -12.35
CA GLN A 398 -5.01 -18.55 -12.33
C GLN A 398 -4.28 -19.89 -12.29
N THR A 399 -3.22 -20.03 -13.08
CA THR A 399 -2.52 -21.31 -13.26
C THR A 399 -1.25 -21.42 -12.41
N GLY A 400 -0.68 -20.30 -11.97
CA GLY A 400 0.63 -20.27 -11.33
C GLY A 400 1.80 -20.52 -12.29
N GLU A 401 1.54 -20.62 -13.60
CA GLU A 401 2.55 -20.84 -14.63
C GLU A 401 3.54 -19.68 -14.68
N LEU A 402 4.82 -20.01 -14.86
CA LEU A 402 5.91 -19.04 -14.92
C LEU A 402 6.19 -18.67 -16.38
N SER A 403 6.25 -17.38 -16.68
CA SER A 403 6.70 -16.87 -17.98
C SER A 403 7.88 -15.93 -17.78
N PHE A 404 9.05 -16.30 -18.28
CA PHE A 404 10.29 -15.54 -18.11
C PHE A 404 10.41 -14.42 -19.14
N TYR A 405 10.91 -13.27 -18.68
CA TYR A 405 11.30 -12.13 -19.49
C TYR A 405 12.78 -12.23 -19.83
N SER A 406 13.10 -13.08 -20.80
CA SER A 406 14.46 -13.32 -21.29
C SER A 406 14.66 -12.54 -22.59
N PRO A 407 15.50 -11.48 -22.60
CA PRO A 407 15.81 -10.72 -23.79
C PRO A 407 16.32 -11.61 -24.94
N GLN A 408 15.69 -11.48 -26.10
CA GLN A 408 16.10 -12.17 -27.31
C GLN A 408 17.06 -11.31 -28.14
N GLY A 409 17.81 -11.93 -29.06
CA GLY A 409 18.76 -11.19 -29.91
C GLY A 409 18.12 -10.29 -30.97
N ALA A 410 16.82 -10.41 -31.21
CA ALA A 410 16.09 -9.53 -32.13
C ALA A 410 15.55 -8.31 -31.39
N GLU A 411 15.74 -7.12 -31.98
CA GLU A 411 15.20 -5.87 -31.46
C GLU A 411 13.88 -5.51 -32.15
N GLU A 412 13.00 -4.82 -31.42
CA GLU A 412 11.79 -4.23 -31.95
C GLU A 412 11.68 -2.75 -31.58
N ARG A 413 11.12 -1.96 -32.49
CA ARG A 413 10.84 -0.55 -32.25
C ARG A 413 9.55 -0.41 -31.45
N VAL A 414 9.64 0.21 -30.27
CA VAL A 414 8.50 0.42 -29.36
C VAL A 414 8.23 1.89 -29.13
N GLN A 415 6.97 2.19 -28.79
CA GLN A 415 6.51 3.51 -28.39
C GLN A 415 6.12 3.47 -26.92
N VAL A 416 6.69 4.37 -26.13
CA VAL A 416 6.50 4.47 -24.69
C VAL A 416 5.79 5.80 -24.39
N TYR A 417 4.65 5.73 -23.70
CA TYR A 417 3.72 6.83 -23.49
C TYR A 417 3.61 7.27 -22.03
N CYS A 418 3.98 6.40 -21.09
CA CYS A 418 3.90 6.69 -19.66
C CYS A 418 4.95 5.91 -18.86
N LYS A 419 5.24 6.38 -17.64
CA LYS A 419 6.20 5.77 -16.72
C LYS A 419 5.56 4.93 -15.62
N TYR A 420 4.24 5.00 -15.46
CA TYR A 420 3.50 4.33 -14.38
C TYR A 420 2.12 3.85 -14.85
N ASN A 421 1.53 2.92 -14.07
CA ASN A 421 0.20 2.39 -14.34
C ASN A 421 -0.89 3.46 -14.16
N LEU A 422 -1.50 3.89 -15.26
CA LEU A 422 -2.52 4.94 -15.28
C LEU A 422 -3.89 4.50 -14.73
N HIS A 423 -4.10 3.19 -14.49
CA HIS A 423 -5.32 2.68 -13.86
C HIS A 423 -5.29 2.79 -12.33
N PHE A 424 -4.11 2.97 -11.74
CA PHE A 424 -3.92 3.06 -10.31
C PHE A 424 -3.42 4.45 -9.92
N GLY A 425 -4.16 5.14 -9.05
CA GLY A 425 -3.78 6.48 -8.56
C GLY A 425 -4.04 7.63 -9.53
N ASP A 426 -4.07 7.40 -10.84
CA ASP A 426 -4.44 8.40 -11.85
C ASP A 426 -5.97 8.53 -12.02
N LEU A 427 -6.42 9.69 -12.54
CA LEU A 427 -7.84 10.01 -12.75
C LEU A 427 -8.29 9.85 -14.20
N VAL A 428 -7.45 9.22 -15.02
CA VAL A 428 -7.64 9.08 -16.47
C VAL A 428 -8.93 8.33 -16.82
N TYR A 429 -9.31 7.34 -16.01
CA TYR A 429 -10.52 6.52 -16.24
C TYR A 429 -11.82 7.35 -16.20
N ARG A 430 -11.86 8.48 -15.49
CA ARG A 430 -13.05 9.34 -15.37
C ARG A 430 -13.44 10.02 -16.68
N MET A 431 -12.55 10.04 -17.66
CA MET A 431 -12.86 10.60 -18.98
C MET A 431 -13.74 9.68 -19.84
N VAL A 432 -13.72 8.37 -19.56
CA VAL A 432 -14.52 7.37 -20.27
C VAL A 432 -16.01 7.65 -20.06
N GLY A 433 -16.80 7.61 -21.14
CA GLY A 433 -18.21 7.98 -21.14
C GLY A 433 -18.46 9.48 -21.35
N GLY A 434 -17.41 10.31 -21.41
CA GLY A 434 -17.53 11.71 -21.80
C GLY A 434 -17.88 11.89 -23.29
N VAL A 435 -18.53 13.01 -23.61
CA VAL A 435 -18.93 13.36 -24.98
C VAL A 435 -18.42 14.73 -25.37
N VAL A 436 -18.06 14.88 -26.64
CA VAL A 436 -17.87 16.18 -27.29
C VAL A 436 -19.08 16.47 -28.15
N GLU A 437 -19.75 17.58 -27.90
CA GLU A 437 -21.03 17.97 -28.49
C GLU A 437 -20.91 19.33 -29.20
N GLY A 438 -21.56 19.45 -30.35
CA GLY A 438 -21.69 20.70 -31.12
C GLY A 438 -23.13 21.18 -31.14
N SER A 439 -23.36 22.49 -30.99
CA SER A 439 -24.69 23.09 -31.02
C SER A 439 -24.66 24.49 -31.64
N ASN A 440 -25.78 24.90 -32.27
CA ASN A 440 -26.02 26.29 -32.65
C ASN A 440 -26.92 27.04 -31.65
N ARG A 441 -27.32 26.36 -30.56
CA ARG A 441 -28.01 26.93 -29.40
C ARG A 441 -27.12 26.87 -28.16
N ARG A 442 -27.01 27.98 -27.44
CA ARG A 442 -26.14 28.11 -26.25
C ARG A 442 -26.47 27.13 -25.12
N ASP A 443 -27.71 26.66 -25.04
CA ASP A 443 -28.19 25.72 -24.02
C ASP A 443 -28.00 24.24 -24.38
N PHE A 444 -27.47 23.94 -25.57
CA PHE A 444 -27.22 22.58 -26.05
C PHE A 444 -28.44 21.65 -26.06
N ARG A 445 -29.68 22.20 -26.14
CA ARG A 445 -30.91 21.38 -26.20
C ARG A 445 -30.98 20.47 -27.43
N ASP A 446 -30.44 20.94 -28.55
CA ASP A 446 -30.45 20.23 -29.85
C ASP A 446 -29.01 19.90 -30.30
N ALA A 447 -28.15 19.52 -29.36
CA ALA A 447 -26.74 19.27 -29.65
C ALA A 447 -26.53 17.97 -30.43
N ASP A 448 -25.61 18.00 -31.38
CA ASP A 448 -25.13 16.82 -32.09
C ASP A 448 -23.87 16.29 -31.39
N THR A 449 -23.76 14.96 -31.21
CA THR A 449 -22.55 14.32 -30.71
C THR A 449 -21.47 14.30 -31.79
N LEU A 450 -20.36 14.99 -31.57
CA LEU A 450 -19.20 14.99 -32.45
C LEU A 450 -18.29 13.79 -32.16
N TYR A 451 -18.12 13.45 -30.89
CA TYR A 451 -17.31 12.30 -30.46
C TYR A 451 -17.78 11.76 -29.11
N TYR A 452 -17.69 10.43 -28.93
CA TYR A 452 -17.98 9.73 -27.68
C TYR A 452 -16.75 8.95 -27.24
N ILE A 453 -16.24 9.25 -26.05
CA ILE A 453 -15.02 8.66 -25.51
C ILE A 453 -15.35 7.29 -24.91
N LYS A 454 -15.19 6.24 -25.72
CA LYS A 454 -15.44 4.85 -25.31
C LYS A 454 -14.24 4.18 -24.66
N GLU A 455 -13.04 4.55 -25.09
CA GLU A 455 -11.80 3.88 -24.71
C GLU A 455 -11.01 4.70 -23.70
N PHE A 456 -10.27 4.01 -22.84
CA PHE A 456 -9.35 4.61 -21.90
C PHE A 456 -8.22 5.35 -22.66
N PRO A 457 -7.91 6.62 -22.34
CA PRO A 457 -6.81 7.34 -22.97
C PRO A 457 -5.44 6.75 -22.59
N TYR A 458 -4.71 6.20 -23.56
CA TYR A 458 -3.39 5.57 -23.35
C TYR A 458 -2.19 6.51 -23.56
N ARG A 459 -2.43 7.73 -24.06
CA ARG A 459 -1.40 8.78 -24.24
C ARG A 459 -1.96 10.13 -23.81
N LEU A 460 -1.08 11.09 -23.56
CA LEU A 460 -1.46 12.40 -23.04
C LEU A 460 -2.38 13.15 -24.02
N PHE A 461 -2.03 13.21 -25.30
CA PHE A 461 -2.82 13.87 -26.34
C PHE A 461 -3.49 12.85 -27.26
N THR A 462 -4.79 12.64 -27.09
CA THR A 462 -5.54 11.72 -27.97
C THR A 462 -6.25 12.48 -29.07
N THR A 463 -5.93 12.15 -30.33
CA THR A 463 -6.48 12.80 -31.52
C THR A 463 -7.58 11.96 -32.16
N VAL A 464 -8.71 12.59 -32.48
CA VAL A 464 -9.86 11.94 -33.12
C VAL A 464 -10.47 12.82 -34.20
N TYR A 465 -11.07 12.19 -35.20
CA TYR A 465 -11.60 12.85 -36.39
C TYR A 465 -13.12 12.62 -36.46
N PRO A 466 -13.94 13.60 -36.04
CA PRO A 466 -15.40 13.46 -36.09
C PRO A 466 -15.88 13.34 -37.54
N LYS A 467 -16.88 12.49 -37.78
CA LYS A 467 -17.48 12.29 -39.12
C LYS A 467 -18.53 13.35 -39.49
N VAL A 468 -18.75 14.31 -38.61
CA VAL A 468 -19.83 15.31 -38.73
C VAL A 468 -19.40 16.44 -39.66
N THR A 469 -20.26 16.81 -40.61
CA THR A 469 -19.98 17.83 -41.63
C THR A 469 -20.61 19.19 -41.35
N LYS A 470 -21.53 19.28 -40.37
CA LYS A 470 -22.20 20.53 -39.97
C LYS A 470 -21.25 21.50 -39.26
N SER A 471 -21.61 22.78 -39.29
CA SER A 471 -20.92 23.84 -38.54
C SER A 471 -21.66 24.18 -37.25
N TYR A 472 -20.91 24.44 -36.18
CA TYR A 472 -21.42 24.72 -34.84
C TYR A 472 -20.79 25.99 -34.28
N ARG A 473 -21.60 26.82 -33.62
CA ARG A 473 -21.12 28.00 -32.89
C ARG A 473 -20.64 27.63 -31.49
N TYR A 474 -21.33 26.71 -30.82
CA TYR A 474 -21.04 26.28 -29.45
C TYR A 474 -20.53 24.84 -29.46
N ILE A 475 -19.41 24.59 -28.79
CA ILE A 475 -18.82 23.26 -28.70
C ILE A 475 -18.45 23.01 -27.25
N ARG A 476 -18.78 21.83 -26.72
CA ARG A 476 -18.45 21.46 -25.33
C ARG A 476 -17.98 20.03 -25.21
N TYR A 477 -17.16 19.78 -24.19
CA TYR A 477 -17.03 18.49 -23.54
C TYR A 477 -18.02 18.43 -22.37
N ARG A 478 -18.77 17.33 -22.27
CA ARG A 478 -19.65 17.02 -21.14
C ARG A 478 -19.20 15.70 -20.51
N GLY A 479 -19.03 15.71 -19.19
CA GLY A 479 -18.63 14.54 -18.42
C GLY A 479 -19.66 13.41 -18.49
N GLY A 480 -19.16 12.18 -18.43
CA GLY A 480 -19.97 10.98 -18.23
C GLY A 480 -20.52 10.86 -16.80
N LYS A 481 -21.20 9.76 -16.52
CA LYS A 481 -21.67 9.43 -15.16
C LYS A 481 -20.49 9.24 -14.22
N ASP A 482 -20.59 9.73 -12.98
CA ASP A 482 -19.58 9.62 -11.92
C ASP A 482 -18.16 10.08 -12.33
N SER A 483 -18.08 10.96 -13.33
CA SER A 483 -16.82 11.41 -13.92
C SER A 483 -16.25 12.67 -13.29
N TYR A 484 -17.07 13.42 -12.54
CA TYR A 484 -16.73 14.77 -12.09
C TYR A 484 -16.27 15.68 -13.26
N CYS A 485 -16.73 15.38 -14.48
CA CYS A 485 -16.33 16.04 -15.72
C CYS A 485 -14.80 16.22 -15.87
N ASN A 486 -14.01 15.24 -15.45
CA ASN A 486 -12.55 15.30 -15.48
C ASN A 486 -12.01 15.36 -16.92
N ILE A 487 -11.37 16.48 -17.23
CA ILE A 487 -10.65 16.71 -18.50
C ILE A 487 -9.52 17.71 -18.24
N GLY A 488 -8.36 17.45 -18.84
CA GLY A 488 -7.22 18.36 -18.85
C GLY A 488 -7.45 19.47 -19.87
N GLU A 489 -7.48 19.12 -21.16
CA GLU A 489 -7.59 20.08 -22.26
C GLU A 489 -8.52 19.56 -23.37
N LEU A 490 -9.16 20.48 -24.08
CA LEU A 490 -9.91 20.21 -25.32
C LEU A 490 -9.45 21.15 -26.44
N TYR A 491 -8.77 20.59 -27.44
CA TYR A 491 -8.38 21.30 -28.64
C TYR A 491 -9.28 20.96 -29.82
N LEU A 492 -9.71 22.00 -30.52
CA LEU A 492 -10.62 21.91 -31.65
C LEU A 492 -9.95 22.52 -32.87
N TYR A 493 -10.06 21.85 -34.01
CA TYR A 493 -9.45 22.26 -35.27
C TYR A 493 -10.49 22.16 -36.39
N GLU A 494 -10.46 23.10 -37.33
CA GLU A 494 -11.44 23.15 -38.41
C GLU A 494 -11.21 22.03 -39.44
N CYS A 495 -9.94 21.80 -39.79
CA CYS A 495 -9.50 20.74 -40.68
C CYS A 495 -8.54 19.75 -39.99
N PRO A 496 -8.46 18.50 -40.47
CA PRO A 496 -7.54 17.48 -39.94
C PRO A 496 -6.08 17.92 -39.90
N ASP A 497 -5.61 18.64 -40.92
CA ASP A 497 -4.21 19.03 -41.09
C ASP A 497 -3.86 20.37 -40.41
N ASP A 498 -4.84 21.06 -39.80
CA ASP A 498 -4.62 22.36 -39.19
C ASP A 498 -3.69 22.25 -37.96
N SER A 499 -2.75 23.19 -37.84
CA SER A 499 -1.96 23.39 -36.62
C SER A 499 -2.53 24.48 -35.70
N VAL A 500 -3.47 25.28 -36.21
CA VAL A 500 -4.08 26.40 -35.48
C VAL A 500 -5.39 25.96 -34.84
N ARG A 501 -5.46 26.07 -33.51
CA ARG A 501 -6.67 25.75 -32.72
C ARG A 501 -7.77 26.79 -32.97
N LEU A 502 -9.01 26.34 -33.03
CA LEU A 502 -10.19 27.19 -32.90
C LEU A 502 -10.19 27.84 -31.52
N LYS A 503 -10.46 29.15 -31.47
CA LYS A 503 -10.54 29.94 -30.24
C LYS A 503 -11.91 30.58 -30.13
N GLY A 504 -12.36 30.77 -28.90
CA GLY A 504 -13.66 31.36 -28.60
C GLY A 504 -13.75 31.79 -27.14
N LYS A 505 -14.91 32.31 -26.75
CA LYS A 505 -15.19 32.63 -25.36
C LYS A 505 -15.46 31.34 -24.58
N VAL A 506 -14.68 31.06 -23.56
CA VAL A 506 -14.85 29.87 -22.70
C VAL A 506 -16.17 29.98 -21.92
N ILE A 507 -16.92 28.88 -21.90
CA ILE A 507 -18.22 28.73 -21.24
C ILE A 507 -18.29 27.36 -20.56
N GLY A 508 -19.03 27.22 -19.46
CA GLY A 508 -19.10 25.96 -18.75
C GLY A 508 -19.89 26.05 -17.45
N THR A 509 -19.90 24.96 -16.72
CA THR A 509 -20.47 24.88 -15.38
C THR A 509 -19.43 25.29 -14.34
N PRO A 510 -19.69 26.32 -13.52
CA PRO A 510 -18.74 26.77 -12.49
C PRO A 510 -18.69 25.84 -11.28
N GLY A 511 -17.52 25.81 -10.63
CA GLY A 511 -17.26 25.16 -9.36
C GLY A 511 -16.41 23.90 -9.51
N CYS A 512 -15.41 23.78 -8.65
CA CYS A 512 -14.54 22.61 -8.55
C CYS A 512 -14.77 21.80 -7.26
N TYR A 513 -14.31 20.54 -7.25
CA TYR A 513 -14.40 19.61 -6.12
C TYR A 513 -13.84 20.18 -4.82
N ASP A 514 -12.65 20.81 -4.86
CA ASP A 514 -12.00 21.42 -3.70
C ASP A 514 -12.61 22.77 -3.28
N ASN A 515 -13.53 23.33 -4.08
CA ASN A 515 -14.21 24.60 -3.84
C ASN A 515 -13.25 25.79 -3.60
N ASP A 516 -12.07 25.76 -4.22
CA ASP A 516 -11.00 26.76 -4.08
C ASP A 516 -10.64 27.46 -5.41
N GLY A 517 -11.30 27.08 -6.51
CA GLY A 517 -11.08 27.61 -7.86
C GLY A 517 -9.86 27.02 -8.59
N SER A 518 -9.15 26.06 -8.01
CA SER A 518 -7.94 25.45 -8.61
C SER A 518 -8.22 24.61 -9.86
N HIS A 519 -9.44 24.09 -10.01
CA HIS A 519 -9.84 23.13 -11.03
C HIS A 519 -11.16 23.52 -11.71
N GLU A 520 -11.25 24.76 -12.22
CA GLU A 520 -12.44 25.30 -12.87
C GLU A 520 -12.59 24.85 -14.34
N TYR A 521 -13.78 25.04 -14.91
CA TYR A 521 -14.04 24.69 -16.33
C TYR A 521 -13.18 25.47 -17.32
N THR A 522 -12.60 26.59 -16.88
CA THR A 522 -11.67 27.41 -17.67
C THR A 522 -10.33 26.72 -17.92
N ASN A 523 -9.93 25.81 -17.03
CA ASN A 523 -8.68 25.08 -17.13
C ASN A 523 -8.65 24.12 -18.34
N VAL A 524 -9.80 23.89 -19.00
CA VAL A 524 -9.90 23.01 -20.19
C VAL A 524 -9.37 23.68 -21.47
N PHE A 525 -9.12 24.98 -21.40
CA PHE A 525 -8.70 25.80 -22.54
C PHE A 525 -7.56 26.77 -22.17
N ASP A 526 -6.79 26.48 -21.11
CA ASP A 526 -5.69 27.34 -20.67
C ASP A 526 -4.35 27.02 -21.37
N GLY A 527 -4.30 25.90 -22.08
CA GLY A 527 -3.11 25.46 -22.82
C GLY A 527 -2.14 24.61 -22.00
N ASP A 528 -2.45 24.31 -20.74
CA ASP A 528 -1.64 23.48 -19.84
C ASP A 528 -2.29 22.08 -19.66
N PRO A 529 -1.71 21.00 -20.22
CA PRO A 529 -2.26 19.65 -20.09
C PRO A 529 -2.17 19.08 -18.65
N PHE A 530 -1.65 19.85 -17.69
CA PHE A 530 -1.48 19.46 -16.29
C PHE A 530 -2.35 20.26 -15.32
N THR A 531 -3.05 21.29 -15.80
CA THR A 531 -4.27 21.76 -15.15
C THR A 531 -5.45 20.89 -15.64
N SER A 532 -6.58 20.98 -14.95
CA SER A 532 -7.78 20.24 -15.37
C SER A 532 -9.02 20.74 -14.65
N PHE A 533 -10.17 20.48 -15.27
CA PHE A 533 -11.47 20.64 -14.64
C PHE A 533 -11.77 19.42 -13.74
N ASP A 534 -12.25 19.67 -12.53
CA ASP A 534 -12.70 18.66 -11.58
C ASP A 534 -13.98 19.15 -10.92
N TYR A 535 -15.11 18.90 -11.58
CA TYR A 535 -16.41 19.47 -11.22
C TYR A 535 -16.83 19.06 -9.81
N LYS A 536 -17.47 19.97 -9.08
CA LYS A 536 -17.90 19.74 -7.69
C LYS A 536 -18.92 18.61 -7.48
N GLN A 537 -19.59 18.14 -8.53
CA GLN A 537 -20.55 17.04 -8.45
C GLN A 537 -20.14 15.90 -9.37
N ALA A 538 -20.55 14.69 -9.01
CA ALA A 538 -20.24 13.47 -9.77
C ALA A 538 -20.76 13.52 -11.23
N GLU A 539 -21.84 14.28 -11.47
CA GLU A 539 -22.49 14.44 -12.78
C GLU A 539 -22.83 15.91 -13.07
N GLY A 540 -23.17 16.21 -14.33
CA GLY A 540 -23.72 17.52 -14.74
C GLY A 540 -22.68 18.56 -15.18
N GLY A 541 -21.39 18.31 -14.93
CA GLY A 541 -20.31 19.20 -15.37
C GLY A 541 -20.10 19.20 -16.88
N TRP A 542 -19.78 20.38 -17.43
CA TRP A 542 -19.31 20.54 -18.82
C TRP A 542 -18.46 21.81 -19.00
N ALA A 543 -17.56 21.77 -19.98
CA ALA A 543 -16.69 22.88 -20.37
C ALA A 543 -16.70 23.02 -21.90
N GLY A 544 -16.71 24.24 -22.42
CA GLY A 544 -16.85 24.50 -23.84
C GLY A 544 -16.45 25.90 -24.27
N VAL A 545 -16.65 26.19 -25.56
CA VAL A 545 -16.33 27.46 -26.20
C VAL A 545 -17.50 27.96 -27.06
N ASP A 546 -17.76 29.27 -27.00
CA ASP A 546 -18.53 30.01 -28.00
C ASP A 546 -17.54 30.57 -29.03
N LEU A 547 -17.56 30.01 -30.25
CA LEU A 547 -16.70 30.43 -31.37
C LEU A 547 -17.13 31.77 -31.98
N GLY A 548 -18.24 32.36 -31.54
CA GLY A 548 -18.81 33.61 -32.06
C GLY A 548 -19.64 33.42 -33.33
N TYR A 549 -19.22 32.52 -34.22
CA TYR A 549 -19.95 32.13 -35.43
C TYR A 549 -19.76 30.63 -35.72
N PRO A 550 -20.68 29.99 -36.46
CA PRO A 550 -20.59 28.55 -36.73
C PRO A 550 -19.32 28.16 -37.51
N ARG A 551 -18.56 27.18 -37.00
CA ARG A 551 -17.37 26.59 -37.64
C ARG A 551 -17.49 25.08 -37.72
N LYS A 552 -16.83 24.47 -38.70
CA LYS A 552 -16.69 23.02 -38.76
C LYS A 552 -15.64 22.57 -37.75
N VAL A 553 -15.76 21.34 -37.23
CA VAL A 553 -14.69 20.66 -36.49
C VAL A 553 -14.29 19.42 -37.25
N GLY A 554 -13.07 19.43 -37.78
CA GLY A 554 -12.48 18.32 -38.52
C GLY A 554 -11.53 17.46 -37.68
N LYS A 555 -11.02 18.00 -36.56
CA LYS A 555 -10.15 17.29 -35.62
C LYS A 555 -10.38 17.77 -34.19
N ILE A 556 -10.43 16.81 -33.27
CA ILE A 556 -10.51 17.03 -31.83
C ILE A 556 -9.27 16.39 -31.21
N VAL A 557 -8.60 17.09 -30.31
CA VAL A 557 -7.57 16.53 -29.45
C VAL A 557 -8.01 16.73 -28.01
N TYR A 558 -7.97 15.67 -27.21
CA TYR A 558 -8.36 15.74 -25.81
C TYR A 558 -7.28 15.17 -24.90
N VAL A 559 -7.20 15.72 -23.69
CA VAL A 559 -6.23 15.34 -22.65
C VAL A 559 -6.99 14.94 -21.39
N PRO A 560 -6.72 13.78 -20.78
CA PRO A 560 -7.33 13.41 -19.51
C PRO A 560 -6.73 14.21 -18.35
N ARG A 561 -7.50 14.40 -17.27
CA ARG A 561 -6.91 14.77 -15.97
C ARG A 561 -5.90 13.70 -15.58
N ASN A 562 -4.69 14.12 -15.23
CA ASN A 562 -3.56 13.25 -15.00
C ASN A 562 -2.67 13.79 -13.87
N ARG A 563 -1.86 12.90 -13.27
CA ARG A 563 -0.90 13.23 -12.21
C ARG A 563 0.55 13.33 -12.71
N GLY A 564 0.75 13.41 -14.02
CA GLY A 564 2.07 13.55 -14.61
C GLY A 564 2.85 12.27 -14.87
N ASN A 565 2.14 11.16 -15.02
CA ASN A 565 2.74 9.88 -15.35
C ASN A 565 2.89 9.61 -16.85
N PHE A 566 2.30 10.45 -17.71
CA PHE A 566 2.59 10.42 -19.14
C PHE A 566 4.00 10.95 -19.44
N VAL A 567 4.54 10.57 -20.59
CA VAL A 567 5.72 11.23 -21.18
C VAL A 567 5.38 12.68 -21.47
N ARG A 568 6.26 13.59 -21.07
CA ARG A 568 6.08 15.05 -21.18
C ARG A 568 7.19 15.63 -22.04
N GLN A 569 6.79 16.45 -23.01
CA GLN A 569 7.73 17.18 -23.85
C GLN A 569 8.71 18.01 -23.00
N GLY A 570 9.98 17.99 -23.37
CA GLY A 570 11.06 18.71 -22.70
C GLY A 570 11.69 17.98 -21.52
N GLN A 571 11.10 16.88 -21.03
CA GLN A 571 11.65 16.10 -19.92
C GLN A 571 12.63 15.03 -20.41
N CYS A 572 13.60 14.70 -19.56
CA CYS A 572 14.65 13.72 -19.85
C CYS A 572 14.28 12.36 -19.27
N TYR A 573 14.19 11.36 -20.14
CA TYR A 573 13.87 9.98 -19.76
C TYR A 573 15.00 9.03 -20.11
N GLU A 574 15.07 7.90 -19.42
CA GLU A 574 15.98 6.79 -19.71
C GLU A 574 15.22 5.48 -19.64
N LEU A 575 15.25 4.71 -20.72
CA LEU A 575 14.64 3.39 -20.78
C LEU A 575 15.68 2.34 -20.41
N PHE A 576 15.30 1.42 -19.53
CA PHE A 576 16.10 0.28 -19.14
C PHE A 576 15.42 -1.02 -19.57
N TYR A 577 16.23 -2.04 -19.86
CA TYR A 577 15.78 -3.42 -19.96
C TYR A 577 16.55 -4.30 -18.98
N PHE A 578 15.95 -5.38 -18.51
CA PHE A 578 16.61 -6.31 -17.59
C PHE A 578 17.24 -7.47 -18.37
N ASP A 579 18.53 -7.75 -18.12
CA ASP A 579 19.24 -8.91 -18.69
C ASP A 579 20.33 -9.39 -17.73
N LYS A 580 20.47 -10.72 -17.61
CA LYS A 580 21.54 -11.39 -16.85
C LYS A 580 21.77 -10.78 -15.45
N GLY A 581 20.67 -10.61 -14.72
CA GLY A 581 20.71 -10.14 -13.33
C GLY A 581 20.93 -8.64 -13.13
N SER A 582 20.89 -7.83 -14.20
CA SER A 582 21.11 -6.38 -14.10
C SER A 582 20.24 -5.56 -15.05
N TRP A 583 20.03 -4.28 -14.70
CA TRP A 583 19.37 -3.31 -15.57
C TRP A 583 20.38 -2.67 -16.53
N HIS A 584 20.09 -2.72 -17.82
CA HIS A 584 20.89 -2.12 -18.89
C HIS A 584 20.16 -0.92 -19.48
N SER A 585 20.88 0.18 -19.68
CA SER A 585 20.31 1.41 -20.26
C SER A 585 20.27 1.32 -21.80
N LEU A 586 19.15 1.75 -22.38
CA LEU A 586 18.98 1.99 -23.82
C LEU A 586 19.19 3.48 -24.18
N GLY A 587 19.74 4.25 -23.24
CA GLY A 587 20.11 5.65 -23.43
C GLY A 587 19.04 6.65 -23.02
N ARG A 588 19.52 7.86 -22.73
CA ARG A 588 18.68 9.01 -22.36
C ARG A 588 18.10 9.69 -23.59
N ARG A 589 16.85 10.13 -23.48
CA ARG A 589 16.17 10.92 -24.51
C ARG A 589 15.40 12.07 -23.85
N THR A 590 15.56 13.27 -24.38
CA THR A 590 14.64 14.37 -24.07
C THR A 590 13.43 14.23 -24.97
N ALA A 591 12.24 14.11 -24.38
CA ALA A 591 11.02 13.88 -25.15
C ALA A 591 10.69 15.13 -25.99
N CYS A 592 10.52 14.95 -27.31
CA CYS A 592 10.06 16.01 -28.20
C CYS A 592 8.52 16.10 -28.28
N SER A 593 7.81 15.11 -27.71
CA SER A 593 6.35 14.98 -27.72
C SER A 593 5.89 14.13 -26.50
N ASP A 594 4.64 13.68 -26.47
CA ASP A 594 4.09 12.77 -25.45
C ASP A 594 4.38 11.28 -25.71
N VAL A 595 5.37 10.98 -26.56
CA VAL A 595 5.82 9.63 -26.85
C VAL A 595 7.35 9.60 -26.97
N LEU A 596 7.93 8.52 -26.47
CA LEU A 596 9.33 8.14 -26.69
C LEU A 596 9.37 6.92 -27.61
N GLU A 597 10.35 6.89 -28.49
CA GLU A 597 10.62 5.74 -29.34
C GLU A 597 11.95 5.11 -28.95
N TYR A 598 12.02 3.79 -28.87
CA TYR A 598 13.24 3.04 -28.55
C TYR A 598 13.28 1.76 -29.39
N GLU A 599 14.48 1.24 -29.63
CA GLU A 599 14.70 -0.15 -30.05
C GLU A 599 14.99 -0.96 -28.79
N VAL A 600 14.23 -2.03 -28.57
CA VAL A 600 14.31 -2.86 -27.36
C VAL A 600 14.47 -4.33 -27.75
N PRO A 601 15.23 -5.13 -26.98
CA PRO A 601 15.25 -6.57 -27.17
C PRO A 601 13.84 -7.17 -26.96
N GLN A 602 13.42 -8.05 -27.86
CA GLN A 602 12.13 -8.76 -27.73
C GLN A 602 12.11 -9.62 -26.47
N GLY A 603 10.97 -9.67 -25.79
CA GLY A 603 10.79 -10.47 -24.57
C GLY A 603 11.40 -9.86 -23.30
N ALA A 604 11.98 -8.66 -23.37
CA ALA A 604 12.58 -8.02 -22.21
C ALA A 604 11.56 -7.34 -21.29
N LEU A 605 11.82 -7.36 -19.98
CA LEU A 605 11.15 -6.52 -19.01
C LEU A 605 11.77 -5.11 -19.04
N LEU A 606 10.94 -4.08 -19.10
CA LEU A 606 11.36 -2.70 -19.29
C LEU A 606 11.06 -1.82 -18.07
N TYR A 607 11.80 -0.71 -17.94
CA TYR A 607 11.56 0.31 -16.92
C TYR A 607 11.87 1.70 -17.50
N LEU A 608 10.94 2.66 -17.38
CA LEU A 608 11.15 4.04 -17.82
C LEU A 608 11.40 4.96 -16.63
N LYS A 609 12.62 5.48 -16.53
CA LYS A 609 13.00 6.50 -15.55
C LYS A 609 12.81 7.91 -16.10
N ASN A 610 12.24 8.80 -15.31
CA ASN A 610 12.25 10.23 -15.53
C ASN A 610 13.36 10.88 -14.67
N HIS A 611 14.32 11.53 -15.31
CA HIS A 611 15.42 12.24 -14.64
C HIS A 611 15.09 13.71 -14.34
N THR A 612 13.93 14.20 -14.77
CA THR A 612 13.50 15.57 -14.54
C THR A 612 12.63 15.71 -13.30
N GLU A 613 11.55 14.93 -13.18
CA GLU A 613 10.59 15.06 -12.06
C GLU A 613 9.78 13.79 -11.78
N GLY A 614 9.13 13.78 -10.62
CA GLY A 614 8.27 12.70 -10.17
C GLY A 614 9.04 11.45 -9.72
N HIS A 615 8.34 10.55 -9.05
CA HIS A 615 8.90 9.29 -8.55
C HIS A 615 8.05 8.07 -8.93
N ASP A 616 6.81 8.27 -9.35
CA ASP A 616 5.93 7.20 -9.83
C ASP A 616 6.49 6.58 -11.11
N GLU A 617 7.10 5.40 -11.00
CA GLU A 617 7.73 4.67 -12.09
C GLU A 617 7.58 3.16 -11.84
N ARG A 618 7.23 2.37 -12.86
CA ARG A 618 7.10 0.91 -12.72
C ARG A 618 7.69 0.15 -13.88
N ILE A 619 8.02 -1.10 -13.59
CA ILE A 619 8.35 -2.09 -14.60
C ILE A 619 7.14 -2.38 -15.50
N PHE A 620 7.40 -2.67 -16.77
CA PHE A 620 6.35 -3.01 -17.73
C PHE A 620 6.90 -3.92 -18.83
N GLU A 621 5.98 -4.63 -19.49
CA GLU A 621 6.25 -5.28 -20.78
C GLU A 621 5.54 -4.54 -21.92
N ILE A 622 5.99 -4.78 -23.15
CA ILE A 622 5.25 -4.38 -24.35
C ILE A 622 4.47 -5.59 -24.86
N LYS A 623 3.15 -5.50 -24.81
CA LYS A 623 2.24 -6.52 -25.33
C LYS A 623 1.26 -5.87 -26.30
N ASP A 624 1.13 -6.43 -27.50
CA ASP A 624 0.25 -5.88 -28.56
C ASP A 624 0.50 -4.38 -28.82
N ARG A 625 1.79 -3.96 -28.80
CA ARG A 625 2.27 -2.57 -28.93
C ARG A 625 1.80 -1.62 -27.82
N ARG A 626 1.41 -2.15 -26.65
CA ARG A 626 1.00 -1.36 -25.49
C ARG A 626 1.82 -1.73 -24.26
N GLN A 627 2.02 -0.75 -23.39
CA GLN A 627 2.63 -0.97 -22.08
C GLN A 627 1.65 -1.71 -21.16
N VAL A 628 2.11 -2.82 -20.58
CA VAL A 628 1.43 -3.54 -19.51
C VAL A 628 2.31 -3.46 -18.28
N PHE A 629 1.87 -2.67 -17.29
CA PHE A 629 2.63 -2.44 -16.06
C PHE A 629 2.45 -3.56 -15.07
N TRP A 630 3.51 -3.81 -14.32
CA TRP A 630 3.55 -4.81 -13.27
C TRP A 630 3.61 -4.20 -11.90
#